data_AF-A0A927QV61-F1
#
_entry.id   AF-A0A927QV61-F1
#
_cell.length_a   1.000
_cell.length_b   1.000
_cell.length_c   1.000
_cell.angle_alpha   90.00
_cell.angle_beta   90.00
_cell.angle_gamma   90.00
#
_symmetry.space_group_name_H-M   'P 1'
#
loop_
_entity.id
_entity.type
_entity.pdbx_description
1 polymer ?
#
loop_
_entity_poly.entity_id
_entity_poly.type
_entity_poly.pdbx_seq_one_letter_code
_entity_poly.pdbx_strand_id
1 'polypeptide(L)'
;MTDLAGVIRSLLFRHPTESSPVPGSVELLDDGTFHVDYHDPEYVYLVTVRQVPRVRLPLDRSMPVGEVAGVPAELVQVSIANHVDVLLDAGPGPSRDAASNDFAAAYRQWERQAEPDTPPPWPGEQLGAIALAVSDDVGTSYRRVSGQTGGPGKEWQVRWSFRPTPPATAGRLTLDFTPPAGAAVRIDLPLPPASDPGTAGAVHQINPVGDET
;
A
#
# COMPACT_ATOMS: atom_id res chain seq x y z
N MET A 1 -12.39 4.09 -16.36
CA MET A 1 -12.92 4.95 -15.28
C MET A 1 -13.30 4.03 -14.13
N THR A 2 -12.86 4.27 -12.90
CA THR A 2 -13.20 3.40 -11.76
C THR A 2 -14.67 3.60 -11.40
N ASP A 3 -15.46 2.53 -11.34
CA ASP A 3 -16.83 2.60 -10.85
C ASP A 3 -16.84 2.91 -9.34
N LEU A 4 -17.18 4.15 -9.00
CA LEU A 4 -17.14 4.66 -7.64
C LEU A 4 -18.22 4.02 -6.76
N ALA A 5 -19.35 3.62 -7.33
CA ALA A 5 -20.41 2.91 -6.62
C ALA A 5 -19.93 1.53 -6.15
N GLY A 6 -19.22 0.80 -7.01
CA GLY A 6 -18.55 -0.45 -6.65
C GLY A 6 -17.50 -0.29 -5.53
N VAL A 7 -16.74 0.81 -5.54
CA VAL A 7 -15.75 1.12 -4.49
C VAL A 7 -16.43 1.42 -3.15
N ILE A 8 -17.45 2.27 -3.13
CA ILE A 8 -18.22 2.61 -1.92
C ILE A 8 -18.87 1.36 -1.33
N ARG A 9 -19.45 0.50 -2.17
CA ARG A 9 -20.03 -0.79 -1.74
C ARG A 9 -18.98 -1.68 -1.05
N SER A 10 -17.79 -1.79 -1.64
CA SER A 10 -16.70 -2.60 -1.07
C SER A 10 -16.12 -2.01 0.22
N LEU A 11 -16.24 -0.69 0.43
CA LEU A 11 -15.81 -0.02 1.66
C LEU A 11 -16.78 -0.24 2.81
N LEU A 12 -18.09 -0.21 2.54
CA LEU A 12 -19.14 -0.34 3.55
C LEU A 12 -19.36 -1.80 3.98
N PHE A 13 -19.25 -2.77 3.05
CA PHE A 13 -19.48 -4.19 3.36
C PHE A 13 -18.21 -5.00 3.10
N ARG A 14 -17.46 -5.26 4.18
CA ARG A 14 -16.17 -5.98 4.13
C ARG A 14 -16.29 -7.50 3.92
N HIS A 15 -17.50 -8.08 3.97
CA HIS A 15 -17.68 -9.52 3.94
C HIS A 15 -18.30 -10.02 2.62
N PRO A 16 -17.61 -10.88 1.86
CA PRO A 16 -18.11 -11.43 0.59
C PRO A 16 -19.17 -12.53 0.75
N THR A 17 -19.45 -12.99 1.98
CA THR A 17 -20.34 -14.14 2.25
C THR A 17 -21.80 -13.76 2.47
N GLU A 18 -22.09 -12.50 2.79
CA GLU A 18 -23.46 -12.00 2.80
C GLU A 18 -23.71 -11.30 1.48
N SER A 19 -24.83 -11.63 0.84
CA SER A 19 -25.33 -10.94 -0.34
C SER A 19 -25.49 -9.47 0.03
N SER A 20 -24.48 -8.64 -0.25
CA SER A 20 -24.53 -7.22 0.12
C SER A 20 -25.76 -6.61 -0.54
N PRO A 21 -26.62 -5.89 0.21
CA PRO A 21 -27.79 -5.26 -0.36
C PRO A 21 -27.34 -4.37 -1.52
N VAL A 22 -28.08 -4.45 -2.62
CA VAL A 22 -27.89 -3.52 -3.74
C VAL A 22 -28.35 -2.16 -3.21
N PRO A 23 -27.52 -1.11 -3.27
CA PRO A 23 -27.96 0.21 -2.84
C PRO A 23 -29.20 0.59 -3.65
N GLY A 24 -30.23 1.05 -2.95
CA GLY A 24 -31.44 1.58 -3.56
C GLY A 24 -31.16 2.85 -4.33
N SER A 25 -30.30 3.71 -3.77
CA SER A 25 -29.76 4.89 -4.45
C SER A 25 -28.36 5.26 -3.94
N VAL A 26 -27.56 5.84 -4.84
CA VAL A 26 -26.29 6.50 -4.52
C VAL A 26 -26.36 7.89 -5.13
N GLU A 27 -26.39 8.91 -4.29
CA GLU A 27 -26.48 10.31 -4.71
C GLU A 27 -25.20 11.04 -4.32
N LEU A 28 -24.52 11.66 -5.28
CA LEU A 28 -23.44 12.59 -4.99
C LEU A 28 -24.06 13.88 -4.44
N LEU A 29 -23.69 14.24 -3.21
CA LEU A 29 -24.09 15.51 -2.59
C LEU A 29 -23.11 16.60 -3.05
N ASP A 30 -22.05 16.84 -2.27
CA ASP A 30 -21.03 17.86 -2.56
C ASP A 30 -19.64 17.41 -2.05
N ASP A 31 -18.57 17.98 -2.61
CA ASP A 31 -17.17 17.74 -2.19
C ASP A 31 -16.76 16.26 -2.09
N GLY A 32 -17.31 15.41 -2.97
CA GLY A 32 -17.07 13.95 -2.93
C GLY A 32 -17.76 13.24 -1.77
N THR A 33 -18.76 13.86 -1.14
CA THR A 33 -19.68 13.21 -0.19
C THR A 33 -20.83 12.57 -0.94
N PHE A 34 -21.05 11.29 -0.64
CA PHE A 34 -22.11 10.48 -1.22
C PHE A 34 -23.12 10.13 -0.15
N HIS A 35 -24.39 10.34 -0.47
CA HIS A 35 -25.51 9.74 0.23
C HIS A 35 -25.74 8.34 -0.33
N VAL A 36 -25.75 7.35 0.55
CA VAL A 36 -25.90 5.94 0.17
C VAL A 36 -27.06 5.35 0.97
N ASP A 37 -28.15 5.06 0.26
CA ASP A 37 -29.35 4.46 0.84
C ASP A 37 -29.47 3.00 0.39
N TYR A 38 -29.55 2.09 1.36
CA TYR A 38 -29.77 0.65 1.15
C TYR A 38 -31.23 0.23 1.36
N HIS A 39 -32.14 1.21 1.50
CA HIS A 39 -33.51 1.02 1.93
C HIS A 39 -33.63 0.30 3.28
N ASP A 40 -32.62 0.47 4.12
CA ASP A 40 -32.70 0.07 5.51
C ASP A 40 -33.62 1.09 6.22
N PRO A 41 -34.73 0.64 6.84
CA PRO A 41 -35.69 1.57 7.46
C PRO A 41 -35.10 2.33 8.66
N GLU A 42 -33.99 1.87 9.23
CA GLU A 42 -33.41 2.44 10.44
C GLU A 42 -32.10 3.21 10.18
N TYR A 43 -31.47 3.02 9.03
CA TYR A 43 -30.12 3.54 8.77
C TYR A 43 -29.95 4.14 7.38
N VAL A 44 -29.16 5.21 7.33
CA VAL A 44 -28.64 5.79 6.11
C VAL A 44 -27.16 6.11 6.29
N TYR A 45 -26.37 5.98 5.22
CA TYR A 45 -24.93 6.14 5.29
C TYR A 45 -24.49 7.38 4.51
N LEU A 46 -23.67 8.21 5.17
CA LEU A 46 -22.93 9.30 4.53
C LEU A 46 -21.48 8.86 4.36
N VAL A 47 -21.01 8.84 3.11
CA VAL A 47 -19.65 8.43 2.76
C VAL A 47 -18.93 9.59 2.11
N THR A 48 -17.91 10.13 2.77
CA THR A 48 -17.03 11.11 2.15
C THR A 48 -15.84 10.41 1.50
N VAL A 49 -15.73 10.53 0.18
CA VAL A 49 -14.60 10.04 -0.60
C VAL A 49 -13.74 11.23 -0.99
N ARG A 50 -12.55 11.30 -0.37
CA ARG A 50 -11.54 12.30 -0.72
C ARG A 50 -10.43 11.67 -1.55
N GLN A 51 -10.11 12.27 -2.69
CA GLN A 51 -8.89 11.94 -3.40
C GLN A 51 -7.70 12.49 -2.60
N VAL A 52 -6.82 11.58 -2.16
CA VAL A 52 -5.61 11.95 -1.43
C VAL A 52 -4.41 11.78 -2.37
N PRO A 53 -3.62 12.84 -2.60
CA PRO A 53 -2.44 12.73 -3.45
C PRO A 53 -1.45 11.75 -2.82
N ARG A 54 -0.91 10.85 -3.64
CA ARG A 54 0.22 10.00 -3.22
C ARG A 54 1.51 10.76 -3.47
N VAL A 55 2.16 11.18 -2.40
CA VAL A 55 3.46 11.86 -2.45
C VAL A 55 4.57 10.84 -2.30
N ARG A 56 5.53 10.82 -3.23
CA ARG A 56 6.75 10.03 -3.07
C ARG A 56 7.80 10.87 -2.37
N LEU A 57 8.40 10.32 -1.32
CA LEU A 57 9.51 10.99 -0.64
C LEU A 57 10.78 10.86 -1.50
N PRO A 58 11.67 11.86 -1.45
CA PRO A 58 12.87 11.86 -2.27
C PRO A 58 13.82 10.73 -1.82
N LEU A 59 14.15 9.86 -2.77
CA LEU A 59 15.19 8.84 -2.68
C LEU A 59 16.00 8.98 -3.96
N ASP A 60 17.23 9.50 -3.88
CA ASP A 60 18.08 9.74 -5.06
C ASP A 60 18.41 8.44 -5.81
N ARG A 61 18.48 7.35 -5.05
CA ARG A 61 18.71 5.97 -5.51
C ARG A 61 18.14 5.01 -4.46
N SER A 62 18.10 3.73 -4.81
CA SER A 62 17.84 2.70 -3.82
C SER A 62 18.91 2.73 -2.72
N MET A 63 18.51 2.48 -1.48
CA MET A 63 19.39 2.54 -0.31
C MET A 63 19.51 1.15 0.32
N PRO A 64 20.72 0.63 0.58
CA PRO A 64 20.89 -0.66 1.22
C PRO A 64 20.35 -0.61 2.66
N VAL A 65 19.51 -1.59 3.02
CA VAL A 65 18.93 -1.72 4.37
C VAL A 65 19.37 -2.98 5.10
N GLY A 66 20.18 -3.82 4.44
CA GLY A 66 20.77 -5.01 5.01
C GLY A 66 20.86 -6.15 3.99
N GLU A 67 21.00 -7.36 4.51
CA GLU A 67 21.04 -8.59 3.73
C GLU A 67 20.14 -9.64 4.39
N VAL A 68 19.45 -10.45 3.60
CA VAL A 68 18.72 -11.62 4.08
C VAL A 68 19.10 -12.83 3.23
N ALA A 69 19.56 -13.90 3.88
CA ALA A 69 19.93 -15.15 3.22
C ALA A 69 20.90 -14.97 2.05
N GLY A 70 21.89 -14.07 2.16
CA GLY A 70 22.85 -13.80 1.10
C GLY A 70 22.37 -12.81 0.03
N VAL A 71 21.11 -12.33 0.12
CA VAL A 71 20.51 -11.41 -0.85
C VAL A 71 20.47 -10.00 -0.27
N PRO A 72 21.10 -9.01 -0.92
CA PRO A 72 21.03 -7.62 -0.49
C PRO A 72 19.58 -7.13 -0.53
N ALA A 73 19.16 -6.37 0.48
CA ALA A 73 17.86 -5.73 0.54
C ALA A 73 18.02 -4.22 0.41
N GLU A 74 17.20 -3.60 -0.42
CA GLU A 74 17.25 -2.16 -0.70
C GLU A 74 15.90 -1.49 -0.49
N LEU A 75 15.90 -0.33 0.15
CA LEU A 75 14.78 0.60 0.16
C LEU A 75 14.67 1.25 -1.21
N VAL A 76 13.57 0.97 -1.91
CA VAL A 76 13.34 1.47 -3.27
C VAL A 76 12.30 2.58 -3.35
N GLN A 77 11.35 2.62 -2.41
CA GLN A 77 10.33 3.67 -2.40
C GLN A 77 9.78 3.92 -1.01
N VAL A 78 9.54 5.18 -0.69
CA VAL A 78 8.67 5.60 0.42
C VAL A 78 7.63 6.56 -0.13
N SER A 79 6.37 6.33 0.19
CA SER A 79 5.28 7.22 -0.25
C SER A 79 4.25 7.45 0.83
N ILE A 80 3.65 8.63 0.82
CA ILE A 80 2.62 9.05 1.76
C ILE A 80 1.33 9.29 0.98
N ALA A 81 0.24 8.68 1.46
CA ALA A 81 -1.13 8.98 1.04
C ALA A 81 -2.02 8.88 2.28
N ASN A 82 -2.90 7.87 2.36
CA ASN A 82 -3.64 7.50 3.58
C ASN A 82 -2.79 6.72 4.60
N HIS A 83 -1.58 6.34 4.20
CA HIS A 83 -0.61 5.56 4.95
C HIS A 83 0.79 6.07 4.59
N VAL A 84 1.77 5.73 5.43
CA VAL A 84 3.17 5.67 5.01
C VAL A 84 3.40 4.29 4.41
N ASP A 85 3.66 4.21 3.12
CA ASP A 85 4.04 2.99 2.42
C ASP A 85 5.55 2.94 2.26
N VAL A 86 6.17 1.84 2.70
CA VAL A 86 7.60 1.54 2.55
C VAL A 86 7.74 0.31 1.67
N LEU A 87 8.51 0.42 0.59
CA LEU A 87 8.77 -0.64 -0.37
C LEU A 87 10.24 -1.03 -0.34
N LEU A 88 10.50 -2.29 -0.02
CA LEU A 88 11.79 -2.94 -0.22
C LEU A 88 11.77 -3.81 -1.48
N ASP A 89 12.95 -3.97 -2.07
CA ASP A 89 13.23 -4.93 -3.13
C ASP A 89 14.60 -5.57 -2.86
N ALA A 90 14.92 -6.64 -3.57
CA ALA A 90 16.26 -7.20 -3.54
C ALA A 90 17.21 -6.33 -4.38
N GLY A 91 18.40 -6.04 -3.88
CA GLY A 91 19.46 -5.43 -4.66
C GLY A 91 19.91 -6.36 -5.80
N PRO A 92 20.38 -5.81 -6.94
CA PRO A 92 20.88 -6.63 -8.04
C PRO A 92 22.14 -7.40 -7.62
N GLY A 93 22.28 -8.65 -8.07
CA GLY A 93 23.49 -9.42 -7.81
C GLY A 93 23.34 -10.94 -8.01
N PRO A 94 24.46 -11.67 -8.01
CA PRO A 94 24.47 -13.11 -8.32
C PRO A 94 23.65 -13.93 -7.32
N SER A 95 23.62 -13.56 -6.04
CA SER A 95 22.79 -14.24 -5.03
C SER A 95 21.29 -14.10 -5.33
N ARG A 96 20.85 -12.90 -5.74
CA ARG A 96 19.46 -12.65 -6.16
C ARG A 96 19.13 -13.47 -7.40
N ASP A 97 20.01 -13.50 -8.39
CA ASP A 97 19.79 -14.22 -9.65
C ASP A 97 19.68 -15.72 -9.42
N ALA A 98 20.59 -16.29 -8.61
CA ALA A 98 20.54 -17.69 -8.21
C ALA A 98 19.23 -18.03 -7.49
N ALA A 99 18.87 -17.28 -6.44
CA ALA A 99 17.63 -17.51 -5.70
C ALA A 99 16.37 -17.34 -6.57
N SER A 100 16.39 -16.40 -7.53
CA SER A 100 15.29 -16.22 -8.49
C SER A 100 15.15 -17.41 -9.45
N ASN A 101 16.28 -17.96 -9.91
CA ASN A 101 16.30 -19.15 -10.76
C ASN A 101 15.80 -20.38 -10.02
N ASP A 102 16.22 -20.55 -8.76
CA ASP A 102 15.76 -21.65 -7.90
C ASP A 102 14.26 -21.57 -7.66
N PHE A 103 13.74 -20.38 -7.33
CA PHE A 103 12.30 -20.16 -7.19
C PHE A 103 11.54 -20.46 -8.50
N ALA A 104 12.01 -19.95 -9.64
CA ALA A 104 11.36 -20.19 -10.93
C ALA A 104 11.38 -21.67 -11.33
N ALA A 105 12.42 -22.42 -10.98
CA ALA A 105 12.46 -23.86 -11.17
C ALA A 105 11.44 -24.59 -10.27
N ALA A 106 11.40 -24.24 -8.98
CA ALA A 106 10.47 -24.81 -8.01
C ALA A 106 9.00 -24.50 -8.38
N TYR A 107 8.70 -23.27 -8.77
CA TYR A 107 7.36 -22.84 -9.16
C TYR A 107 6.86 -23.59 -10.40
N ARG A 108 7.70 -23.72 -11.44
CA ARG A 108 7.37 -24.53 -12.64
C ARG A 108 7.22 -26.03 -12.34
N GLN A 109 7.92 -26.54 -11.33
CA GLN A 109 7.73 -27.91 -10.88
C GLN A 109 6.37 -28.06 -10.20
N TRP A 110 6.03 -27.15 -9.29
CA TRP A 110 4.75 -27.12 -8.60
C TRP A 110 3.57 -27.00 -9.58
N GLU A 111 3.64 -26.09 -10.58
CA GLU A 111 2.59 -25.94 -11.61
C GLU A 111 2.31 -27.23 -12.41
N ARG A 112 3.27 -28.15 -12.51
CA ARG A 112 3.13 -29.41 -13.26
C ARG A 112 2.54 -30.54 -12.43
N GLN A 113 2.46 -30.40 -11.10
CA GLN A 113 1.93 -31.44 -10.23
C GLN A 113 0.40 -31.35 -10.19
N ALA A 114 -0.28 -32.49 -10.36
CA ALA A 114 -1.75 -32.56 -10.46
C ALA A 114 -2.46 -32.47 -9.08
N GLU A 115 -1.71 -32.63 -7.99
CA GLU A 115 -2.21 -32.41 -6.62
C GLU A 115 -1.60 -31.10 -6.07
N PRO A 116 -2.44 -30.13 -5.67
CA PRO A 116 -1.99 -28.78 -5.34
C PRO A 116 -1.50 -28.74 -3.89
N ASP A 117 -0.29 -29.24 -3.66
CA ASP A 117 0.44 -28.91 -2.44
C ASP A 117 0.68 -27.39 -2.33
N THR A 118 1.08 -26.94 -1.14
CA THR A 118 1.43 -25.53 -0.87
C THR A 118 2.44 -25.01 -1.91
N PRO A 119 2.17 -23.89 -2.61
CA PRO A 119 3.11 -23.31 -3.56
C PRO A 119 4.44 -22.95 -2.87
N PRO A 120 5.57 -22.94 -3.60
CA PRO A 120 6.81 -22.44 -3.02
C PRO A 120 6.62 -20.97 -2.57
N PRO A 121 7.19 -20.59 -1.41
CA PRO A 121 7.04 -19.23 -0.89
C PRO A 121 7.66 -18.21 -1.85
N TRP A 122 7.09 -17.00 -1.91
CA TRP A 122 7.68 -15.95 -2.74
C TRP A 122 9.05 -15.56 -2.19
N PRO A 123 10.07 -15.31 -3.05
CA PRO A 123 11.40 -14.92 -2.58
C PRO A 123 11.39 -13.70 -1.66
N GLY A 124 10.53 -12.72 -1.96
CA GLY A 124 10.35 -11.53 -1.15
C GLY A 124 9.89 -11.81 0.29
N GLU A 125 9.30 -12.98 0.59
CA GLU A 125 8.87 -13.31 1.96
C GLU A 125 10.06 -13.32 2.93
N GLN A 126 11.24 -13.64 2.43
CA GLN A 126 12.49 -13.58 3.19
C GLN A 126 12.81 -12.14 3.62
N LEU A 127 12.59 -11.13 2.78
CA LEU A 127 12.80 -9.72 3.15
C LEU A 127 11.86 -9.27 4.28
N GLY A 128 10.77 -9.99 4.51
CA GLY A 128 9.90 -9.84 5.67
C GLY A 128 10.60 -10.02 7.04
N ALA A 129 11.78 -10.64 7.05
CA ALA A 129 12.60 -10.81 8.25
C ALA A 129 13.29 -9.51 8.71
N ILE A 130 13.37 -8.49 7.86
CA ILE A 130 13.90 -7.17 8.26
C ILE A 130 12.86 -6.47 9.11
N ALA A 131 13.20 -6.19 10.37
CA ALA A 131 12.34 -5.38 11.23
C ALA A 131 12.43 -3.91 10.81
N LEU A 132 11.29 -3.22 10.80
CA LEU A 132 11.19 -1.80 10.45
C LEU A 132 10.39 -1.05 11.52
N ALA A 133 11.01 -0.02 12.09
CA ALA A 133 10.33 1.00 12.88
C ALA A 133 10.26 2.33 12.10
N VAL A 134 9.13 3.02 12.23
CA VAL A 134 8.87 4.31 11.59
C VAL A 134 8.63 5.34 12.68
N SER A 135 9.29 6.48 12.58
CA SER A 135 9.14 7.63 13.49
C SER A 135 9.24 8.94 12.72
N ASP A 136 8.94 10.05 13.39
CA ASP A 136 9.16 11.40 12.86
C ASP A 136 9.74 12.33 13.94
N ASP A 137 10.03 13.56 13.55
CA ASP A 137 10.64 14.57 14.42
C ASP A 137 9.69 15.23 15.42
N VAL A 138 8.40 14.83 15.42
CA VAL A 138 7.40 15.32 16.38
C VAL A 138 6.85 14.22 17.29
N GLY A 139 7.38 13.00 17.21
CA GLY A 139 7.09 11.91 18.14
C GLY A 139 5.82 11.12 17.81
N THR A 140 5.37 11.11 16.55
CA THR A 140 4.20 10.33 16.14
C THR A 140 4.46 8.83 16.31
N SER A 141 3.51 8.14 16.95
CA SER A 141 3.55 6.68 17.11
C SER A 141 2.94 5.98 15.89
N TYR A 142 3.80 5.48 15.00
CA TYR A 142 3.37 4.73 13.83
C TYR A 142 3.18 3.24 14.15
N ARG A 143 2.13 2.64 13.57
CA ARG A 143 1.85 1.21 13.64
C ARG A 143 1.70 0.64 12.23
N ARG A 144 2.35 -0.49 11.97
CA ARG A 144 2.15 -1.27 10.74
C ARG A 144 0.71 -1.80 10.69
N VAL A 145 0.00 -1.51 9.61
CA VAL A 145 -1.40 -1.94 9.40
C VAL A 145 -1.55 -3.01 8.31
N SER A 146 -0.57 -3.13 7.42
CA SER A 146 -0.55 -4.18 6.39
C SER A 146 0.87 -4.49 5.93
N GLY A 147 1.03 -5.70 5.38
CA GLY A 147 2.21 -6.15 4.66
C GLY A 147 1.79 -6.90 3.40
N GLN A 148 2.49 -6.69 2.29
CA GLN A 148 2.29 -7.41 1.03
C GLN A 148 3.65 -7.82 0.50
N THR A 149 3.71 -9.02 -0.07
CA THR A 149 4.95 -9.59 -0.55
C THR A 149 4.73 -10.35 -1.85
N GLY A 150 5.68 -10.22 -2.78
CA GLY A 150 5.72 -11.02 -3.99
C GLY A 150 4.70 -10.61 -5.06
N GLY A 151 4.48 -11.53 -6.00
CA GLY A 151 3.62 -11.38 -7.16
C GLY A 151 4.40 -11.48 -8.48
N PRO A 152 3.74 -11.79 -9.60
CA PRO A 152 4.40 -11.89 -10.91
C PRO A 152 5.13 -10.59 -11.29
N GLY A 153 6.42 -10.69 -11.61
CA GLY A 153 7.31 -9.57 -11.90
C GLY A 153 7.68 -8.71 -10.69
N LYS A 154 7.31 -9.13 -9.48
CA LYS A 154 7.54 -8.46 -8.20
C LYS A 154 7.95 -9.46 -7.12
N GLU A 155 8.60 -10.54 -7.54
CA GLU A 155 8.89 -11.71 -6.73
C GLU A 155 9.64 -11.34 -5.45
N TRP A 156 10.48 -10.30 -5.52
CA TRP A 156 11.31 -9.79 -4.43
C TRP A 156 10.74 -8.58 -3.69
N GLN A 157 9.59 -8.05 -4.09
CA GLN A 157 9.07 -6.83 -3.48
C GLN A 157 8.36 -7.13 -2.17
N VAL A 158 8.67 -6.32 -1.15
CA VAL A 158 7.92 -6.26 0.10
C VAL A 158 7.43 -4.84 0.34
N ARG A 159 6.13 -4.70 0.57
CA ARG A 159 5.50 -3.44 0.93
C ARG A 159 4.93 -3.52 2.34
N TRP A 160 5.24 -2.53 3.16
CA TRP A 160 4.59 -2.31 4.45
C TRP A 160 3.86 -0.98 4.45
N SER A 161 2.69 -0.94 5.07
CA SER A 161 1.91 0.28 5.24
C SER A 161 1.75 0.59 6.73
N PHE A 162 1.92 1.86 7.10
CA PHE A 162 1.85 2.34 8.48
C PHE A 162 0.80 3.44 8.65
N ARG A 163 0.24 3.52 9.86
CA ARG A 163 -0.66 4.61 10.31
C ARG A 163 -0.16 5.22 11.63
N PRO A 164 -0.46 6.50 11.93
CA PRO A 164 -1.19 7.45 11.08
C PRO A 164 -0.33 7.94 9.90
N THR A 165 -0.87 8.84 9.08
CA THR A 165 -0.05 9.66 8.16
C THR A 165 0.75 10.67 8.98
N PRO A 166 1.93 11.13 8.50
CA PRO A 166 2.68 12.13 9.24
C PRO A 166 1.87 13.42 9.43
N PRO A 167 1.91 14.03 10.61
CA PRO A 167 1.22 15.28 10.86
C PRO A 167 1.86 16.41 10.03
N ALA A 168 1.08 17.44 9.73
CA ALA A 168 1.52 18.60 8.94
C ALA A 168 2.74 19.34 9.53
N THR A 169 2.97 19.19 10.84
CA THR A 169 4.09 19.78 11.57
C THR A 169 5.37 18.96 11.52
N ALA A 170 5.33 17.71 11.04
CA ALA A 170 6.51 16.87 10.90
C ALA A 170 7.33 17.32 9.67
N GLY A 171 8.62 17.57 9.88
CA GLY A 171 9.55 17.95 8.82
C GLY A 171 10.37 16.77 8.29
N ARG A 172 10.42 15.66 9.03
CA ARG A 172 11.27 14.51 8.70
C ARG A 172 10.62 13.20 9.12
N LEU A 173 10.71 12.22 8.25
CA LEU A 173 10.35 10.83 8.52
C LEU A 173 11.63 10.01 8.70
N THR A 174 11.70 9.22 9.75
CA THR A 174 12.85 8.39 10.08
C THR A 174 12.45 6.91 10.01
N LEU A 175 13.23 6.13 9.26
CA LEU A 175 13.06 4.69 9.07
C LEU A 175 14.25 3.96 9.70
N ASP A 176 13.97 3.14 10.69
CA ASP A 176 14.98 2.34 11.39
C ASP A 176 14.81 0.86 11.00
N PHE A 177 15.74 0.37 10.17
CA PHE A 177 15.79 -1.01 9.69
C PHE A 177 16.74 -1.84 10.55
N THR A 178 16.28 -3.01 10.96
CA THR A 178 17.10 -4.00 11.67
C THR A 178 17.07 -5.31 10.89
N PRO A 179 18.10 -5.60 10.07
CA PRO A 179 18.18 -6.87 9.37
C PRO A 179 18.44 -8.02 10.35
N PRO A 180 18.10 -9.27 10.00
CA PRO A 180 18.35 -10.44 10.86
C PRO A 180 19.85 -10.67 11.11
N ALA A 181 20.70 -10.24 10.17
CA ALA A 181 22.14 -10.23 10.30
C ALA A 181 22.70 -8.88 9.85
N GLY A 182 23.73 -8.39 10.55
CA GLY A 182 24.40 -7.13 10.24
C GLY A 182 24.02 -5.98 11.17
N ALA A 183 24.46 -4.77 10.80
CA ALA A 183 24.19 -3.56 11.57
C ALA A 183 22.81 -2.98 11.21
N ALA A 184 22.15 -2.37 12.19
CA ALA A 184 20.94 -1.60 11.94
C ALA A 184 21.25 -0.39 11.05
N VAL A 185 20.29 -0.04 10.18
CA VAL A 185 20.41 1.07 9.24
C VAL A 185 19.31 2.08 9.53
N ARG A 186 19.69 3.35 9.69
CA ARG A 186 18.77 4.47 9.85
C ARG A 186 18.74 5.31 8.59
N ILE A 187 17.55 5.62 8.09
CA ILE A 187 17.32 6.47 6.93
C ILE A 187 16.38 7.60 7.30
N ASP A 188 16.84 8.82 7.10
CA ASP A 188 16.07 10.05 7.32
C ASP A 188 15.62 10.63 5.97
N LEU A 189 14.32 10.87 5.84
CA LEU A 189 13.70 11.40 4.63
C LEU A 189 13.00 12.72 4.94
N PRO A 190 13.24 13.79 4.16
CA PRO A 190 12.52 15.04 4.34
C PRO A 190 11.05 14.85 3.97
N LEU A 191 10.16 15.36 4.81
CA LEU A 191 8.74 15.46 4.49
C LEU A 191 8.50 16.72 3.67
N PRO A 192 7.63 16.67 2.65
CA PRO A 192 7.20 17.89 1.98
C PRO A 192 6.49 18.79 3.01
N PRO A 193 6.58 20.12 2.88
CA PRO A 193 5.74 21.01 3.67
C PRO A 193 4.27 20.62 3.43
N ALA A 194 3.46 20.71 4.48
CA ALA A 194 2.02 20.48 4.36
C ALA A 194 1.49 21.35 3.23
N SER A 195 0.95 20.71 2.19
CA SER A 195 0.27 21.44 1.13
C SER A 195 -0.95 22.09 1.76
N ASP A 196 -1.09 23.39 1.58
CA ASP A 196 -2.25 24.13 2.08
C ASP A 196 -3.51 23.41 1.60
N PRO A 197 -4.39 22.95 2.51
CA PRO A 197 -5.57 22.18 2.13
C PRO A 197 -6.52 22.97 1.23
N GLY A 198 -6.35 24.30 1.13
CA GLY A 198 -7.14 25.20 0.29
C GLY A 198 -6.72 25.32 -1.18
N THR A 199 -5.58 24.74 -1.60
CA THR A 199 -5.09 24.90 -2.99
C THR A 199 -5.32 23.65 -3.85
N ALA A 200 -5.77 22.55 -3.26
CA ALA A 200 -5.98 21.28 -3.95
C ALA A 200 -7.47 21.08 -4.31
N GLY A 201 -7.86 21.56 -5.50
CA GLY A 201 -8.99 21.00 -6.24
C GLY A 201 -10.04 22.00 -6.73
N ALA A 202 -9.86 22.53 -7.94
CA ALA A 202 -11.01 22.81 -8.78
C ALA A 202 -11.69 21.47 -9.06
N VAL A 203 -12.84 21.24 -8.43
CA VAL A 203 -13.65 20.03 -8.59
C VAL A 203 -14.00 19.89 -10.07
N HIS A 204 -13.51 18.84 -10.72
CA HIS A 204 -13.98 18.50 -12.06
C HIS A 204 -15.40 17.97 -11.89
N GLN A 205 -16.41 18.81 -12.12
CA GLN A 205 -17.80 18.39 -12.17
C GLN A 205 -17.92 17.27 -13.20
N ILE A 206 -18.19 16.05 -12.71
CA ILE A 206 -18.53 14.92 -13.56
C ILE A 206 -19.97 15.18 -13.98
N ASN A 207 -20.17 15.72 -15.19
CA ASN A 207 -21.51 15.86 -15.75
C ASN A 207 -22.12 14.46 -15.91
N PRO A 208 -23.37 14.24 -15.44
CA PRO A 208 -24.04 12.97 -15.63
C PRO A 208 -24.20 12.70 -17.13
N VAL A 209 -23.84 11.49 -17.56
CA VAL A 209 -24.11 10.99 -18.91
C VAL A 209 -25.63 10.89 -19.03
N GLY A 210 -26.22 11.69 -19.92
CA GLY A 210 -27.63 11.58 -20.25
C GLY A 210 -27.89 10.24 -20.93
N ASP A 211 -28.85 9.49 -20.41
CA ASP A 211 -29.49 8.39 -21.14
C ASP A 211 -30.22 8.99 -22.34
N GLU A 212 -29.67 8.79 -23.54
CA GLU A 212 -30.44 8.92 -24.78
C GLU A 212 -31.19 7.61 -25.01
N THR A 213 -32.52 7.72 -24.97
CA THR A 213 -33.51 6.69 -25.33
C THR A 213 -33.51 6.32 -26.80
#